data_AF-A0A142JKE8-F1
#
_entry.id   AF-A0A142JKE8-F1
#
_cell.length_a   1.000
_cell.length_b   1.000
_cell.length_c   1.000
_cell.angle_alpha   90.00
_cell.angle_beta   90.00
_cell.angle_gamma   90.00
#
_symmetry.space_group_name_H-M   'P 1'
#
loop_
_entity.id
_entity.type
_entity.pdbx_description
1 polymer ?
#
loop_
_entity_poly.entity_id
_entity_poly.type
_entity_poly.pdbx_seq_one_letter_code
_entity_poly.pdbx_strand_id
1 'polypeptide(L)'
;MPDADANVESILTGAGKPGKDPELTFSTEQEEAARAYARLSLDPHPPQNITKAEAATEQGKSYIALQKMYQANMSAAEKIQFDLIASRMPFPGSNQLVQEIKKADHAAKYFDMTASKQAKNGAMSLAEMMDFESGRRFRNPYWVIAMAAEASPEKLQREMVLMQAYSNELQLQNLRMMEKVGVALGQLLAAQTRAEMRPSIEAQLLRAQSTNAR
;
A
#
# COMPACT_ATOMS: atom_id res chain seq x y z
N MET A 1 1.82 -16.42 -4.65
CA MET A 1 1.47 -15.88 -5.99
C MET A 1 2.76 -15.73 -6.79
N PRO A 2 2.79 -15.99 -8.11
CA PRO A 2 4.02 -15.91 -8.91
C PRO A 2 4.65 -14.51 -8.85
N ASP A 3 5.96 -14.43 -8.63
CA ASP A 3 6.80 -13.22 -8.62
C ASP A 3 6.31 -12.05 -7.75
N ALA A 4 5.43 -12.34 -6.80
CA ALA A 4 4.74 -11.30 -6.04
C ALA A 4 5.67 -10.57 -5.06
N ASP A 5 6.71 -11.24 -4.56
CA ASP A 5 7.76 -10.66 -3.73
C ASP A 5 8.77 -9.81 -4.52
N ALA A 6 8.78 -9.88 -5.85
CA ALA A 6 9.65 -9.11 -6.73
C ALA A 6 8.91 -8.03 -7.56
N ASN A 7 7.60 -7.90 -7.40
CA ASN A 7 6.77 -7.00 -8.21
C ASN A 7 6.12 -5.90 -7.35
N VAL A 8 6.35 -4.63 -7.73
CA VAL A 8 5.79 -3.46 -7.05
C VAL A 8 4.25 -3.42 -7.05
N GLU A 9 3.62 -4.07 -8.03
CA GLU A 9 2.15 -4.15 -8.08
C GLU A 9 1.56 -4.86 -6.85
N SER A 10 2.36 -5.69 -6.15
CA SER A 10 1.94 -6.31 -4.89
C SER A 10 1.53 -5.31 -3.82
N ILE A 11 2.15 -4.12 -3.78
CA ILE A 11 1.77 -3.05 -2.83
C ILE A 11 0.83 -2.02 -3.45
N LEU A 12 0.86 -1.81 -4.77
CA LEU A 12 0.06 -0.78 -5.44
C LEU A 12 -1.37 -1.24 -5.75
N THR A 13 -1.50 -2.41 -6.41
CA THR A 13 -2.76 -2.93 -6.99
C THR A 13 -3.06 -4.38 -6.63
N GLY A 14 -2.29 -4.95 -5.70
CA GLY A 14 -2.42 -6.32 -5.19
C GLY A 14 -1.72 -7.33 -6.09
N ALA A 15 -1.12 -8.34 -5.46
CA ALA A 15 -0.44 -9.43 -6.16
C ALA A 15 -1.41 -10.28 -7.00
N GLY A 16 -0.92 -10.83 -8.12
CA GLY A 16 -1.72 -11.68 -9.00
C GLY A 16 -1.02 -11.96 -10.34
N LYS A 17 -1.76 -12.52 -11.30
CA LYS A 17 -1.24 -12.77 -12.66
C LYS A 17 -1.00 -11.43 -13.39
N PRO A 18 -0.01 -11.36 -14.30
CA PRO A 18 0.17 -10.21 -15.16
C PRO A 18 -1.13 -9.83 -15.90
N GLY A 19 -1.44 -8.54 -15.95
CA GLY A 19 -2.62 -8.01 -16.64
C GLY A 19 -3.96 -8.19 -15.93
N LYS A 20 -3.98 -8.63 -14.66
CA LYS A 20 -5.22 -8.60 -13.86
C LYS A 20 -5.70 -7.18 -13.61
N ASP A 21 -6.98 -7.04 -13.32
CA ASP A 21 -7.53 -5.77 -12.84
C ASP A 21 -6.93 -5.41 -11.46
N PRO A 22 -6.76 -4.10 -11.17
CA PRO A 22 -6.35 -3.65 -9.85
C PRO A 22 -7.33 -4.09 -8.76
N GLU A 23 -6.81 -4.60 -7.65
CA GLU A 23 -7.59 -4.90 -6.46
C GLU A 23 -7.10 -3.98 -5.35
N LEU A 24 -7.99 -3.13 -4.82
CA LEU A 24 -7.63 -2.15 -3.79
C LEU A 24 -7.98 -2.62 -2.38
N THR A 25 -8.67 -3.75 -2.26
CA THR A 25 -8.85 -4.48 -1.01
C THR A 25 -8.16 -5.83 -1.10
N PHE A 26 -7.09 -5.99 -0.34
CA PHE A 26 -6.23 -7.17 -0.43
C PHE A 26 -6.85 -8.37 0.31
N SER A 27 -6.62 -9.55 -0.25
CA SER A 27 -6.76 -10.82 0.48
C SER A 27 -5.61 -10.99 1.46
N THR A 28 -5.72 -11.93 2.38
CA THR A 28 -4.62 -12.32 3.27
C THR A 28 -3.37 -12.69 2.47
N GLU A 29 -3.51 -13.47 1.39
CA GLU A 29 -2.38 -13.86 0.55
C GLU A 29 -1.74 -12.64 -0.15
N GLN A 30 -2.55 -11.65 -0.55
CA GLN A 30 -2.05 -10.43 -1.18
C GLN A 30 -1.36 -9.53 -0.17
N GLU A 31 -1.89 -9.42 1.05
CA GLU A 31 -1.23 -8.71 2.14
C GLU A 31 0.14 -9.33 2.46
N GLU A 32 0.21 -10.66 2.60
CA GLU A 32 1.47 -11.36 2.85
C GLU A 32 2.49 -11.12 1.73
N ALA A 33 2.05 -11.20 0.47
CA ALA A 33 2.88 -10.91 -0.68
C ALA A 33 3.37 -9.45 -0.70
N ALA A 34 2.48 -8.50 -0.39
CA ALA A 34 2.82 -7.08 -0.31
C ALA A 34 3.85 -6.81 0.79
N ARG A 35 3.71 -7.44 1.96
CA ARG A 35 4.67 -7.36 3.06
C ARG A 35 6.01 -8.01 2.70
N ALA A 36 5.99 -9.12 1.97
CA ALA A 36 7.21 -9.78 1.48
C ALA A 36 7.97 -8.89 0.49
N TYR A 37 7.27 -8.31 -0.49
CA TYR A 37 7.85 -7.33 -1.42
C TYR A 37 8.43 -6.12 -0.68
N ALA A 38 7.70 -5.56 0.28
CA ALA A 38 8.17 -4.40 1.04
C ALA A 38 9.48 -4.72 1.78
N ARG A 39 9.54 -5.86 2.48
CA ARG A 39 10.77 -6.31 3.16
C ARG A 39 11.92 -6.53 2.18
N LEU A 40 11.68 -7.24 1.08
CA LEU A 40 12.73 -7.58 0.12
C LEU A 40 13.28 -6.33 -0.60
N SER A 41 12.40 -5.41 -1.00
CA SER A 41 12.82 -4.20 -1.71
C SER A 41 13.53 -3.19 -0.80
N LEU A 42 13.14 -3.11 0.48
CA LEU A 42 13.69 -2.16 1.44
C LEU A 42 14.90 -2.68 2.21
N ASP A 43 14.98 -3.95 2.55
CA ASP A 43 16.16 -4.52 3.21
C ASP A 43 16.26 -6.02 2.94
N PRO A 44 16.83 -6.43 1.80
CA PRO A 44 16.95 -7.85 1.45
C PRO A 44 17.90 -8.61 2.40
N HIS A 45 18.77 -7.91 3.12
CA HIS A 45 19.79 -8.51 3.99
C HIS A 45 19.90 -7.73 5.30
N PRO A 46 18.90 -7.80 6.21
CA PRO A 46 18.92 -7.02 7.44
C PRO A 46 20.09 -7.39 8.35
N PRO A 47 20.55 -6.47 9.23
CA PRO A 47 21.64 -6.76 10.17
C PRO A 47 21.37 -8.01 11.01
N GLN A 48 22.36 -8.90 11.12
CA GLN A 48 22.18 -10.18 11.79
C GLN A 48 21.99 -10.01 13.31
N ASN A 49 21.17 -10.86 13.93
CA ASN A 49 21.09 -10.89 15.38
C ASN A 49 22.36 -11.53 15.97
N ILE A 50 22.77 -11.05 17.14
CA ILE A 50 23.85 -11.66 17.94
C ILE A 50 23.26 -12.46 19.10
N THR A 51 24.02 -13.42 19.62
CA THR A 51 23.66 -14.22 20.78
C THR A 51 23.60 -13.37 22.05
N LYS A 52 22.95 -13.89 23.10
CA LYS A 52 22.89 -13.22 24.40
C LYS A 52 24.28 -13.00 25.02
N ALA A 53 25.22 -13.94 24.82
CA ALA A 53 26.58 -13.84 25.33
C ALA A 53 27.35 -12.70 24.62
N GLU A 54 27.29 -12.64 23.29
CA GLU A 54 27.90 -11.55 22.51
C GLU A 54 27.30 -10.20 22.89
N ALA A 55 25.97 -10.12 23.06
CA ALA A 55 25.27 -8.90 23.43
C ALA A 55 25.68 -8.32 24.80
N ALA A 56 26.21 -9.16 25.71
CA ALA A 56 26.67 -8.72 27.02
C ALA A 56 28.04 -8.01 26.98
N THR A 57 28.83 -8.24 25.93
CA THR A 57 30.14 -7.60 25.72
C THR A 57 30.00 -6.13 25.32
N GLU A 58 31.04 -5.32 25.55
CA GLU A 58 31.04 -3.92 25.10
C GLU A 58 30.91 -3.82 23.57
N GLN A 59 31.57 -4.70 22.83
CA GLN A 59 31.49 -4.78 21.37
C GLN A 59 30.07 -5.11 20.90
N GLY A 60 29.38 -6.03 21.59
CA GLY A 60 27.99 -6.39 21.31
C GLY A 60 27.01 -5.26 21.61
N LYS A 61 27.20 -4.52 22.71
CA LYS A 61 26.40 -3.31 23.00
C LYS A 61 26.56 -2.25 21.91
N SER A 62 27.79 -1.99 21.46
CA SER A 62 28.04 -1.08 20.34
C SER A 62 27.41 -1.56 19.03
N TYR A 63 27.44 -2.88 18.75
CA TYR A 63 26.77 -3.45 17.60
C TYR A 63 25.25 -3.21 17.64
N ILE A 64 24.61 -3.51 18.77
CA ILE A 64 23.16 -3.28 18.97
C ILE A 64 22.81 -1.81 18.80
N ALA A 65 23.65 -0.88 19.28
CA ALA A 65 23.43 0.55 19.08
C ALA A 65 23.43 0.91 17.59
N LEU A 66 24.39 0.42 16.80
CA LEU A 66 24.44 0.63 15.36
C LEU A 66 23.23 0.01 14.64
N GLN A 67 22.80 -1.20 15.03
CA GLN A 67 21.59 -1.82 14.50
C GLN A 67 20.35 -0.96 14.77
N LYS A 68 20.21 -0.40 15.98
CA LYS A 68 19.08 0.47 16.32
C LYS A 68 19.10 1.76 15.51
N MET A 69 20.26 2.39 15.32
CA MET A 69 20.38 3.57 14.46
C MET A 69 19.98 3.25 13.02
N TYR A 70 20.42 2.11 12.52
CA TYR A 70 20.05 1.63 11.18
C TYR A 70 18.54 1.40 11.06
N GLN A 71 17.93 0.70 12.01
CA GLN A 71 16.48 0.48 12.02
C GLN A 71 15.69 1.79 12.13
N ALA A 72 16.17 2.76 12.90
CA ALA A 72 15.54 4.09 12.99
C ALA A 72 15.52 4.77 11.61
N ASN A 73 16.63 4.75 10.87
CA ASN A 73 16.70 5.32 9.52
C ASN A 73 15.84 4.54 8.51
N MET A 74 15.86 3.20 8.60
CA MET A 74 15.02 2.33 7.76
C MET A 74 13.52 2.51 8.02
N SER A 75 13.11 2.84 9.25
CA SER A 75 11.69 2.97 9.60
C SER A 75 10.96 4.03 8.77
N ALA A 76 11.64 5.11 8.38
CA ALA A 76 11.07 6.13 7.50
C ALA A 76 10.85 5.61 6.07
N ALA A 77 11.78 4.80 5.55
CA ALA A 77 11.67 4.16 4.25
C ALA A 77 10.55 3.11 4.22
N GLU A 78 10.39 2.38 5.33
CA GLU A 78 9.36 1.36 5.54
C GLU A 78 7.95 1.95 5.64
N LYS A 79 7.81 3.06 6.36
CA LYS A 79 6.50 3.63 6.70
C LYS A 79 5.60 3.84 5.48
N ILE A 80 6.13 4.37 4.38
CA ILE A 80 5.32 4.68 3.19
C ILE A 80 4.70 3.40 2.60
N GLN A 81 5.49 2.33 2.45
CA GLN A 81 4.99 1.08 1.87
C GLN A 81 4.03 0.37 2.84
N PHE A 82 4.29 0.40 4.15
CA PHE A 82 3.38 -0.23 5.11
C PHE A 82 2.09 0.56 5.32
N ASP A 83 2.10 1.89 5.26
CA ASP A 83 0.89 2.71 5.26
C ASP A 83 0.05 2.41 4.00
N LEU A 84 0.70 2.24 2.85
CA LEU A 84 0.05 1.84 1.62
C LEU A 84 -0.62 0.47 1.76
N ILE A 85 0.11 -0.55 2.25
CA ILE A 85 -0.45 -1.88 2.52
C ILE A 85 -1.64 -1.77 3.49
N ALA A 86 -1.50 -1.01 4.57
CA ALA A 86 -2.58 -0.82 5.55
C ALA A 86 -3.83 -0.20 4.92
N SER A 87 -3.67 0.77 4.01
CA SER A 87 -4.80 1.38 3.29
C SER A 87 -5.57 0.41 2.39
N ARG A 88 -4.96 -0.73 2.05
CA ARG A 88 -5.56 -1.82 1.26
C ARG A 88 -6.24 -2.88 2.13
N MET A 89 -6.18 -2.76 3.45
CA MET A 89 -6.86 -3.67 4.37
C MET A 89 -8.31 -3.24 4.63
N PRO A 90 -9.23 -4.20 4.85
CA PRO A 90 -10.60 -3.86 5.20
C PRO A 90 -10.70 -3.04 6.47
N PHE A 91 -11.59 -2.04 6.49
CA PHE A 91 -11.87 -1.24 7.69
C PHE A 91 -13.17 -1.70 8.39
N PRO A 92 -13.30 -1.49 9.72
CA PRO A 92 -14.52 -1.82 10.45
C PRO A 92 -15.75 -1.09 9.91
N GLY A 93 -16.86 -1.81 9.71
CA GLY A 93 -18.12 -1.25 9.17
C GLY A 93 -18.19 -1.18 7.64
N SER A 94 -17.17 -1.65 6.93
CA SER A 94 -17.16 -1.70 5.45
C SER A 94 -18.34 -2.51 4.88
N ASN A 95 -18.81 -3.55 5.57
CA ASN A 95 -19.96 -4.34 5.15
C ASN A 95 -21.26 -3.52 5.07
N GLN A 96 -21.52 -2.67 6.05
CA GLN A 96 -22.69 -1.79 6.08
C GLN A 96 -22.61 -0.78 4.95
N LEU A 97 -21.43 -0.20 4.71
CA LEU A 97 -21.24 0.73 3.59
C LEU A 97 -21.49 0.04 2.24
N VAL A 98 -20.99 -1.18 2.04
CA VAL A 98 -21.27 -1.96 0.81
C VAL A 98 -22.77 -2.22 0.64
N GLN A 99 -23.50 -2.49 1.72
CA GLN A 99 -24.96 -2.65 1.67
C GLN A 99 -25.66 -1.34 1.27
N GLU A 100 -25.23 -0.20 1.81
CA GLU A 100 -25.76 1.12 1.42
C GLU A 100 -25.48 1.45 -0.04
N ILE A 101 -24.26 1.19 -0.53
CA ILE A 101 -23.88 1.38 -1.94
C ILE A 101 -24.83 0.61 -2.86
N LYS A 102 -25.19 -0.62 -2.49
CA LYS A 102 -26.05 -1.50 -3.29
C LYS A 102 -27.51 -1.07 -3.35
N LYS A 103 -27.94 -0.05 -2.58
CA LYS A 103 -29.33 0.47 -2.65
C LYS A 103 -29.62 1.26 -3.92
N ALA A 104 -28.61 1.86 -4.55
CA ALA A 104 -28.77 2.60 -5.80
C ALA A 104 -28.33 1.74 -6.99
N ASP A 105 -29.23 1.46 -7.94
CA ASP A 105 -28.98 0.52 -9.06
C ASP A 105 -27.73 0.85 -9.88
N HIS A 106 -27.55 2.12 -10.27
CA HIS A 106 -26.38 2.56 -11.02
C HIS A 106 -25.07 2.44 -10.22
N ALA A 107 -25.13 2.58 -8.90
CA ALA A 107 -23.97 2.46 -8.01
C ALA A 107 -23.64 0.99 -7.78
N ALA A 108 -24.65 0.13 -7.58
CA ALA A 108 -24.51 -1.31 -7.45
C ALA A 108 -23.86 -1.94 -8.69
N LYS A 109 -24.36 -1.59 -9.89
CA LYS A 109 -23.79 -2.08 -11.17
C LYS A 109 -22.34 -1.65 -11.36
N TYR A 110 -22.01 -0.41 -11.01
CA TYR A 110 -20.64 0.08 -11.08
C TYR A 110 -19.74 -0.62 -10.06
N PHE A 111 -20.21 -0.81 -8.83
CA PHE A 111 -19.50 -1.53 -7.78
C PHE A 111 -19.22 -2.98 -8.20
N ASP A 112 -20.20 -3.70 -8.73
CA ASP A 112 -20.04 -5.08 -9.18
C ASP A 112 -19.08 -5.20 -10.39
N MET A 113 -18.91 -4.12 -11.16
CA MET A 113 -17.96 -4.05 -12.27
C MET A 113 -16.53 -3.79 -11.79
N THR A 114 -16.32 -2.85 -10.85
CA THR A 114 -14.96 -2.34 -10.54
C THR A 114 -14.39 -2.83 -9.21
N ALA A 115 -15.23 -3.28 -8.27
CA ALA A 115 -14.75 -3.69 -6.95
C ALA A 115 -13.92 -4.98 -7.01
N SER A 116 -12.96 -5.09 -6.09
CA SER A 116 -12.23 -6.31 -5.79
C SER A 116 -13.18 -7.41 -5.33
N LYS A 117 -12.72 -8.67 -5.40
CA LYS A 117 -13.49 -9.82 -4.92
C LYS A 117 -13.84 -9.70 -3.42
N GLN A 118 -12.97 -9.08 -2.64
CA GLN A 118 -13.03 -8.94 -1.18
C GLN A 118 -14.13 -7.93 -0.83
N ALA A 119 -14.16 -6.79 -1.52
CA ALA A 119 -15.20 -5.79 -1.34
C ALA A 119 -16.58 -6.29 -1.81
N LYS A 120 -16.64 -7.08 -2.89
CA LYS A 120 -17.87 -7.76 -3.31
C LYS A 120 -18.44 -8.69 -2.23
N ASN A 121 -17.57 -9.27 -1.42
CA ASN A 121 -17.92 -10.08 -0.25
C ASN A 121 -18.15 -9.27 1.04
N GLY A 122 -18.17 -7.93 0.95
CA GLY A 122 -18.48 -7.03 2.07
C GLY A 122 -17.28 -6.56 2.88
N ALA A 123 -16.05 -6.92 2.51
CA ALA A 123 -14.83 -6.45 3.16
C ALA A 123 -14.14 -5.43 2.25
N MET A 124 -14.26 -4.14 2.55
CA MET A 124 -13.74 -3.06 1.70
C MET A 124 -12.68 -2.25 2.44
N SER A 125 -11.61 -1.90 1.72
CA SER A 125 -10.55 -1.02 2.21
C SER A 125 -10.88 0.46 2.01
N LEU A 126 -10.16 1.35 2.68
CA LEU A 126 -10.29 2.79 2.45
C LEU A 126 -9.84 3.18 1.04
N ALA A 127 -8.78 2.55 0.52
CA ALA A 127 -8.30 2.80 -0.82
C ALA A 127 -9.34 2.46 -1.89
N GLU A 128 -10.08 1.36 -1.69
CA GLU A 128 -11.15 0.95 -2.60
C GLU A 128 -12.38 1.84 -2.47
N MET A 129 -12.73 2.25 -1.25
CA MET A 129 -13.79 3.23 -1.02
C MET A 129 -13.52 4.54 -1.76
N MET A 130 -12.30 5.07 -1.67
CA MET A 130 -11.91 6.31 -2.35
C MET A 130 -11.98 6.18 -3.88
N ASP A 131 -11.52 5.04 -4.43
CA ASP A 131 -11.59 4.77 -5.86
C ASP A 131 -13.04 4.62 -6.36
N PHE A 132 -13.87 3.94 -5.57
CA PHE A 132 -15.30 3.81 -5.88
C PHE A 132 -16.00 5.18 -5.82
N GLU A 133 -15.84 5.95 -4.75
CA GLU A 133 -16.56 7.21 -4.54
C GLU A 133 -16.17 8.32 -5.55
N SER A 134 -14.91 8.35 -5.97
CA SER A 134 -14.46 9.22 -7.08
C SER A 134 -15.01 8.77 -8.44
N GLY A 135 -15.02 7.45 -8.68
CA GLY A 135 -15.43 6.87 -9.96
C GLY A 135 -16.93 6.72 -10.18
N ARG A 136 -17.75 6.58 -9.12
CA ARG A 136 -19.19 6.22 -9.19
C ARG A 136 -20.09 7.19 -9.96
N ARG A 137 -19.55 8.33 -10.40
CA ARG A 137 -20.21 9.32 -11.26
C ARG A 137 -19.46 9.47 -12.58
N PHE A 138 -18.26 10.05 -12.56
CA PHE A 138 -17.52 10.39 -13.78
C PHE A 138 -17.16 9.17 -14.64
N ARG A 139 -16.68 8.09 -14.00
CA ARG A 139 -16.31 6.83 -14.69
C ARG A 139 -17.49 5.85 -14.83
N ASN A 140 -18.67 6.20 -14.30
CA ASN A 140 -19.81 5.29 -14.23
C ASN A 140 -20.80 5.52 -15.38
N PRO A 141 -20.80 4.66 -16.43
CA PRO A 141 -21.75 4.81 -17.54
C PRO A 141 -23.20 4.65 -17.09
N TYR A 142 -23.48 3.84 -16.07
CA TYR A 142 -24.83 3.65 -15.55
C TYR A 142 -25.37 4.91 -14.87
N TRP A 143 -24.50 5.71 -14.24
CA TRP A 143 -24.88 7.00 -13.69
C TRP A 143 -25.25 7.97 -14.81
N VAL A 144 -24.42 8.05 -15.86
CA VAL A 144 -24.68 8.94 -17.02
C VAL A 144 -26.01 8.58 -17.69
N ILE A 145 -26.29 7.29 -17.89
CA ILE A 145 -27.55 6.81 -18.48
C ILE A 145 -28.74 7.17 -17.58
N ALA A 146 -28.65 6.91 -16.26
CA ALA A 146 -29.71 7.24 -15.32
C ALA A 146 -30.01 8.75 -15.32
N MET A 147 -28.98 9.59 -15.31
CA MET A 147 -29.13 11.04 -15.33
C MET A 147 -29.66 11.56 -16.68
N ALA A 148 -29.36 10.90 -17.79
CA ALA A 148 -29.90 11.28 -19.11
C ALA A 148 -31.39 10.93 -19.25
N ALA A 149 -31.86 9.88 -18.58
CA ALA A 149 -33.26 9.45 -18.57
C ALA A 149 -34.17 10.34 -17.71
N GLU A 150 -33.61 11.09 -16.76
CA GLU A 150 -34.37 12.04 -15.94
C GLU A 150 -34.73 13.31 -16.76
N ALA A 151 -36.04 13.46 -17.01
CA ALA A 151 -36.62 14.61 -17.68
C ALA A 151 -36.70 15.80 -16.71
N SER A 152 -35.62 16.57 -16.60
CA SER A 152 -35.57 17.70 -15.67
C SER A 152 -34.80 18.92 -16.20
N PRO A 153 -35.19 20.17 -15.85
CA PRO A 153 -34.58 21.41 -16.34
C PRO A 153 -33.15 21.69 -15.84
N GLU A 154 -32.61 20.91 -14.91
CA GLU A 154 -31.34 21.17 -14.21
C GLU A 154 -30.11 20.69 -15.00
N LYS A 155 -30.06 20.93 -16.31
CA LYS A 155 -28.89 20.62 -17.15
C LYS A 155 -27.59 21.22 -16.59
N LEU A 156 -27.64 22.49 -16.17
CA LEU A 156 -26.48 23.17 -15.59
C LEU A 156 -26.01 22.51 -14.28
N GLN A 157 -26.94 22.07 -13.42
CA GLN A 157 -26.58 21.39 -12.17
C GLN A 157 -25.92 20.03 -12.45
N ARG A 158 -26.40 19.29 -13.45
CA ARG A 158 -25.78 18.04 -13.89
C ARG A 158 -24.35 18.27 -14.39
N GLU A 159 -24.14 19.30 -15.21
CA GLU A 159 -22.79 19.69 -15.66
C GLU A 159 -21.88 20.09 -14.49
N MET A 160 -22.38 20.87 -13.52
CA MET A 160 -21.62 21.22 -12.31
C MET A 160 -21.21 19.97 -11.50
N VAL A 161 -22.12 19.01 -11.33
CA VAL A 161 -21.82 17.74 -10.63
C VAL A 161 -20.80 16.90 -11.39
N LEU A 162 -20.88 16.86 -12.72
CA LEU A 162 -19.89 16.18 -13.58
C LEU A 162 -18.51 16.82 -13.47
N MET A 163 -18.43 18.15 -13.51
CA MET A 163 -17.17 18.88 -13.31
C MET A 163 -16.55 18.60 -11.94
N GLN A 164 -17.36 18.56 -10.88
CA GLN A 164 -16.87 18.21 -9.55
C GLN A 164 -16.39 16.75 -9.47
N ALA A 165 -17.13 15.81 -10.07
CA ALA A 165 -16.72 14.41 -10.12
C ALA A 165 -15.40 14.22 -10.89
N TYR A 166 -15.23 14.94 -12.00
CA TYR A 166 -13.97 14.95 -12.75
C TYR A 166 -12.82 15.53 -11.92
N SER A 167 -13.05 16.62 -11.18
CA SER A 167 -12.06 17.19 -10.25
C SER A 167 -11.62 16.18 -9.18
N ASN A 168 -12.57 15.46 -8.58
CA ASN A 168 -12.27 14.41 -7.58
C ASN A 168 -11.44 13.27 -8.19
N GLU A 169 -11.74 12.88 -9.43
CA GLU A 169 -10.98 11.87 -10.16
C GLU A 169 -9.52 12.31 -10.40
N LEU A 170 -9.31 13.57 -10.85
CA LEU A 170 -7.97 14.12 -11.01
C LEU A 170 -7.20 14.14 -9.68
N GLN A 171 -7.86 14.48 -8.58
CA GLN A 171 -7.25 14.44 -7.24
C GLN A 171 -6.84 13.03 -6.84
N LEU A 172 -7.67 12.01 -7.11
CA LEU A 172 -7.30 10.62 -6.87
C LEU A 172 -6.11 10.20 -7.73
N GLN A 173 -6.08 10.54 -9.01
CA GLN A 173 -4.95 10.23 -9.89
C GLN A 173 -3.65 10.88 -9.42
N ASN A 174 -3.71 12.13 -8.96
CA ASN A 174 -2.58 12.81 -8.33
C ASN A 174 -2.11 12.10 -7.06
N LEU A 175 -3.04 11.67 -6.19
CA LEU A 175 -2.70 10.88 -5.01
C LEU A 175 -2.01 9.56 -5.38
N ARG A 176 -2.51 8.82 -6.38
CA ARG A 176 -1.88 7.57 -6.87
C ARG A 176 -0.48 7.81 -7.41
N MET A 177 -0.26 8.92 -8.12
CA MET A 177 1.08 9.30 -8.55
C MET A 177 2.00 9.59 -7.36
N MET A 178 1.50 10.32 -6.35
CA MET A 178 2.26 10.59 -5.12
C MET A 178 2.57 9.31 -4.34
N GLU A 179 1.65 8.34 -4.28
CA GLU A 179 1.91 7.01 -3.70
C GLU A 179 3.10 6.34 -4.40
N LYS A 180 3.11 6.31 -5.75
CA LYS A 180 4.22 5.72 -6.54
C LYS A 180 5.55 6.44 -6.30
N VAL A 181 5.53 7.78 -6.28
CA VAL A 181 6.72 8.58 -5.96
C VAL A 181 7.21 8.28 -4.54
N GLY A 182 6.31 8.20 -3.56
CA GLY A 182 6.64 7.88 -2.19
C GLY A 182 7.29 6.50 -2.04
N VAL A 183 6.78 5.48 -2.76
CA VAL A 183 7.40 4.14 -2.81
C VAL A 183 8.84 4.22 -3.33
N ALA A 184 9.06 4.92 -4.45
CA ALA A 184 10.38 5.08 -5.03
C ALA A 184 11.35 5.83 -4.10
N LEU A 185 10.88 6.91 -3.45
CA LEU A 185 11.67 7.67 -2.48
C LEU A 185 12.00 6.84 -1.24
N GLY A 186 11.07 6.02 -0.74
CA GLY A 186 11.34 5.08 0.35
C GLY A 186 12.42 4.07 -0.03
N GLN A 187 12.35 3.48 -1.22
CA GLN A 187 13.38 2.57 -1.73
C GLN A 187 14.75 3.24 -1.89
N LEU A 188 14.78 4.50 -2.33
CA LEU A 188 16.01 5.28 -2.43
C LEU A 188 16.62 5.55 -1.06
N LEU A 189 15.81 5.98 -0.08
CA LEU A 189 16.25 6.22 1.29
C LEU A 189 16.79 4.93 1.94
N ALA A 190 16.14 3.80 1.71
CA ALA A 190 16.61 2.49 2.16
C ALA A 190 17.95 2.11 1.52
N ALA A 191 18.09 2.30 0.21
CA ALA A 191 19.36 2.06 -0.49
C ALA A 191 20.50 2.93 0.04
N GLN A 192 20.24 4.22 0.29
CA GLN A 192 21.21 5.14 0.89
C GLN A 192 21.60 4.72 2.31
N THR A 193 20.62 4.44 3.17
CA THR A 193 20.85 3.98 4.54
C THR A 193 21.72 2.73 4.57
N ARG A 194 21.46 1.77 3.66
CA ARG A 194 22.29 0.58 3.51
C ARG A 194 23.72 0.94 3.09
N ALA A 195 23.88 1.77 2.06
CA ALA A 195 25.19 2.17 1.56
C ALA A 195 26.05 2.86 2.64
N GLU A 196 25.45 3.72 3.47
CA GLU A 196 26.16 4.48 4.50
C GLU A 196 26.50 3.66 5.75
N MET A 197 25.59 2.77 6.18
CA MET A 197 25.70 2.16 7.51
C MET A 197 26.14 0.69 7.50
N ARG A 198 25.85 -0.07 6.42
CA ARG A 198 26.13 -1.52 6.38
C ARG A 198 27.59 -1.88 6.60
N PRO A 199 28.58 -1.22 5.97
CA PRO A 199 29.99 -1.57 6.18
C PRO A 199 30.41 -1.47 7.65
N SER A 200 29.95 -0.41 8.33
CA SER A 200 30.24 -0.17 9.75
C SER A 200 29.57 -1.20 10.67
N ILE A 201 28.32 -1.56 10.36
CA ILE A 201 27.56 -2.59 11.10
C ILE A 201 28.23 -3.96 10.94
N GLU A 202 28.62 -4.33 9.73
CA GLU A 202 29.26 -5.63 9.44
C GLU A 202 30.64 -5.74 10.08
N ALA A 203 31.44 -4.67 10.03
CA ALA A 203 32.72 -4.62 10.74
C ALA A 203 32.54 -4.75 12.26
N GLN A 204 31.49 -4.14 12.83
CA GLN A 204 31.21 -4.23 14.25
C GLN A 204 30.64 -5.61 14.65
N LEU A 205 29.88 -6.28 13.77
CA LEU A 205 29.42 -7.66 13.98
C LEU A 205 30.61 -8.61 14.16
N LEU A 206 31.60 -8.54 13.27
CA LEU A 206 32.81 -9.37 13.35
C LEU A 206 33.56 -9.16 14.67
N ARG A 207 33.64 -7.91 15.15
CA ARG A 207 34.25 -7.59 16.45
C ARG A 207 33.47 -8.24 17.59
N ALA A 208 32.14 -8.10 17.61
CA ALA A 208 31.29 -8.68 18.64
C ALA A 208 31.41 -10.22 18.71
N GLN A 209 31.46 -10.89 17.55
CA GLN A 209 31.63 -12.34 17.46
C GLN A 209 33.04 -12.79 17.91
N SER A 210 34.08 -12.02 17.57
CA SER A 210 35.47 -12.35 17.93
C SER A 210 35.76 -12.28 19.43
N THR A 211 35.04 -11.43 20.18
CA THR A 211 35.21 -11.27 21.63
C THR A 211 34.73 -12.49 22.41
N ASN A 212 33.78 -13.26 21.86
CA ASN A 212 33.21 -14.44 22.50
C ASN A 212 33.97 -15.75 22.15
N ALA A 213 34.91 -15.68 21.19
CA ALA A 213 35.74 -16.81 20.79
C ALA A 213 37.03 -16.97 21.66
N ARG A 214 37.18 -16.15 22.69
CA ARG A 214 38.26 -16.20 23.69
C ARG A 214 37.68 -16.45 25.08
#